data_AF-Q173X0-F1
#
_entry.id   AF-Q173X0-F1
#
_cell.length_a   1.000
_cell.length_b   1.000
_cell.length_c   1.000
_cell.angle_alpha   90.00
_cell.angle_beta   90.00
_cell.angle_gamma   90.00
#
_symmetry.space_group_name_H-M   'P 1'
#
loop_
_entity.id
_entity.type
_entity.pdbx_description
1 polymer ?
#
loop_
_entity_poly.entity_id
_entity_poly.type
_entity_poly.pdbx_seq_one_letter_code
_entity_poly.pdbx_strand_id
1 'polypeptide(L)'
;MTGEQRGTVLVTGGAGYIGSHTVVSLLEAGYSVVALDNFTNSVNSAKNESIALKRVEEITGKKITFYRCDLLDKDAVETIFKQHKIDSVIHFAALKAVGESMTNPLLYYKNNMIGMINLLEVMDSHGVYKMVFSSSCTVYGEPSTLPITEENPTGNVTNVYGRTKYFIEEMLKDAVHADPKWNIIALRYFNPVGAHKSGKIGEDPTKQFTNLMPYISQVAIGKKDVLTIFGNDYNTPDGTGVRDYVHVMDLATGHVAALNKLDQQHLGLKMYNLGTGQGISVMELINTFERVNKVKIPYVIQERRAGDISAMYANAKLAETELGWKAVHTVDEMCEDFWRWQQMNPNGYKTDQVNGHH
;
A
#
# COMPACT_ATOMS: atom_id res chain seq x y z
N MET A 1 -7.00 -9.62 30.08
CA MET A 1 -7.00 -8.15 30.04
C MET A 1 -8.21 -7.73 29.23
N THR A 2 -9.23 -7.20 29.89
CA THR A 2 -10.43 -6.64 29.26
C THR A 2 -10.01 -5.43 28.44
N GLY A 3 -9.80 -5.62 27.14
CA GLY A 3 -9.24 -4.60 26.26
C GLY A 3 -10.19 -3.43 26.12
N GLU A 4 -9.79 -2.27 26.63
CA GLU A 4 -10.43 -1.02 26.25
C GLU A 4 -10.35 -0.88 24.74
N GLN A 5 -11.52 -0.70 24.11
CA GLN A 5 -11.64 -0.38 22.71
C GLN A 5 -10.89 0.93 22.47
N ARG A 6 -9.89 0.91 21.58
CA ARG A 6 -9.15 2.12 21.18
C ARG A 6 -10.05 2.98 20.29
N GLY A 7 -9.48 4.03 19.70
CA GLY A 7 -10.23 4.92 18.79
C GLY A 7 -10.80 4.23 17.55
N THR A 8 -11.64 4.96 16.83
CA THR A 8 -12.14 4.60 15.51
C THR A 8 -11.25 5.19 14.42
N VAL A 9 -10.78 4.32 13.53
CA VAL A 9 -9.93 4.69 12.39
C VAL A 9 -10.74 4.62 11.11
N LEU A 10 -10.81 5.73 10.38
CA LEU A 10 -11.29 5.71 9.00
C LEU A 10 -10.16 5.26 8.07
N VAL A 11 -10.37 4.18 7.33
CA VAL A 11 -9.41 3.64 6.36
C VAL A 11 -9.96 3.85 4.95
N THR A 12 -9.45 4.86 4.26
CA THR A 12 -9.79 5.09 2.84
C THR A 12 -8.96 4.14 1.97
N GLY A 13 -9.55 3.59 0.90
CA GLY A 13 -8.91 2.54 0.11
C GLY A 13 -8.81 1.22 0.87
N GLY A 14 -9.70 1.01 1.86
CA GLY A 14 -9.61 -0.10 2.80
C GLY A 14 -9.84 -1.47 2.16
N ALA A 15 -10.47 -1.54 0.99
CA ALA A 15 -10.64 -2.79 0.24
C ALA A 15 -9.43 -3.13 -0.64
N GLY A 16 -8.45 -2.22 -0.76
CA GLY A 16 -7.22 -2.44 -1.52
C GLY A 16 -6.25 -3.42 -0.84
N TYR A 17 -5.13 -3.69 -1.52
CA TYR A 17 -4.11 -4.63 -1.07
C TYR A 17 -3.54 -4.26 0.32
N ILE A 18 -2.86 -3.11 0.44
CA ILE A 18 -2.26 -2.69 1.72
C ILE A 18 -3.34 -2.34 2.75
N GLY A 19 -4.45 -1.73 2.29
CA GLY A 19 -5.58 -1.34 3.12
C GLY A 19 -6.16 -2.52 3.90
N SER A 20 -6.50 -3.61 3.20
CA SER A 20 -7.11 -4.81 3.83
C SER A 20 -6.19 -5.48 4.86
N HIS A 21 -4.88 -5.56 4.59
CA HIS A 21 -3.90 -6.08 5.56
C HIS A 21 -3.74 -5.14 6.76
N THR A 22 -3.78 -3.82 6.53
CA THR A 22 -3.76 -2.83 7.62
C THR A 22 -5.00 -2.93 8.49
N VAL A 23 -6.18 -3.18 7.91
CA VAL A 23 -7.41 -3.40 8.69
C VAL A 23 -7.29 -4.62 9.60
N VAL A 24 -6.65 -5.72 9.17
CA VAL A 24 -6.33 -6.86 10.05
C VAL A 24 -5.54 -6.38 11.28
N SER A 25 -4.41 -5.71 11.06
CA SER A 25 -3.53 -5.26 12.14
C SER A 25 -4.19 -4.23 13.07
N LEU A 26 -5.03 -3.33 12.54
CA LEU A 26 -5.80 -2.37 13.35
C LEU A 26 -6.79 -3.07 14.28
N LEU A 27 -7.55 -4.01 13.72
CA LEU A 27 -8.54 -4.79 14.46
C LEU A 27 -7.85 -5.63 15.54
N GLU A 28 -6.73 -6.28 15.24
CA GLU A 28 -5.93 -7.04 16.21
C GLU A 28 -5.35 -6.13 17.32
N ALA A 29 -4.95 -4.91 16.97
CA ALA A 29 -4.47 -3.90 17.92
C ALA A 29 -5.58 -3.21 18.74
N GLY A 30 -6.84 -3.59 18.57
CA GLY A 30 -7.98 -3.13 19.37
C GLY A 30 -8.64 -1.83 18.88
N TYR A 31 -8.30 -1.35 17.68
CA TYR A 31 -9.00 -0.24 17.04
C TYR A 31 -10.33 -0.70 16.43
N SER A 32 -11.27 0.24 16.32
CA SER A 32 -12.46 0.07 15.47
C SER A 32 -12.18 0.61 14.08
N VAL A 33 -12.76 0.01 13.05
CA VAL A 33 -12.51 0.41 11.66
C VAL A 33 -13.80 0.77 10.95
N VAL A 34 -13.79 1.96 10.36
CA VAL A 34 -14.70 2.35 9.28
C VAL A 34 -13.86 2.36 8.01
N ALA A 35 -14.24 1.60 6.99
CA ALA A 35 -13.53 1.54 5.72
C ALA A 35 -14.36 2.19 4.62
N LEU A 36 -13.70 2.86 3.68
CA LEU A 36 -14.32 3.27 2.42
C LEU A 36 -13.45 2.93 1.22
N ASP A 37 -14.09 2.62 0.10
CA ASP A 37 -13.43 2.32 -1.18
C ASP A 37 -14.43 2.49 -2.34
N ASN A 38 -13.97 2.83 -3.53
CA ASN A 38 -14.83 2.95 -4.72
C ASN A 38 -14.73 1.74 -5.67
N PHE A 39 -13.89 0.75 -5.36
CA PHE A 39 -13.59 -0.45 -6.15
C PHE A 39 -12.88 -0.21 -7.49
N THR A 40 -12.28 0.96 -7.70
CA THR A 40 -11.54 1.25 -8.94
C THR A 40 -10.39 0.28 -9.18
N ASN A 41 -9.76 -0.23 -8.11
CA ASN A 41 -8.69 -1.24 -8.19
C ASN A 41 -8.77 -2.29 -7.06
N SER A 42 -9.99 -2.64 -6.65
CA SER A 42 -10.28 -3.70 -5.67
C SER A 42 -11.57 -4.42 -6.07
N VAL A 43 -11.80 -5.62 -5.54
CA VAL A 43 -12.92 -6.48 -5.97
C VAL A 43 -14.14 -6.31 -5.06
N ASN A 44 -15.30 -6.06 -5.68
CA ASN A 44 -16.60 -6.09 -5.02
C ASN A 44 -17.36 -7.40 -5.32
N SER A 45 -18.33 -7.72 -4.47
CA SER A 45 -19.35 -8.74 -4.73
C SER A 45 -20.48 -8.19 -5.61
N ALA A 46 -21.38 -9.05 -6.08
CA ALA A 46 -22.61 -8.66 -6.78
C ALA A 46 -23.52 -7.72 -5.94
N LYS A 47 -23.35 -7.70 -4.61
CA LYS A 47 -24.06 -6.82 -3.68
C LYS A 47 -23.29 -5.54 -3.33
N ASN A 48 -22.24 -5.21 -4.08
CA ASN A 48 -21.34 -4.07 -3.81
C ASN A 48 -20.62 -4.13 -2.45
N GLU A 49 -20.40 -5.33 -1.91
CA GLU A 49 -19.62 -5.53 -0.68
C GLU A 49 -18.15 -5.79 -1.01
N SER A 50 -17.23 -5.41 -0.11
CA SER A 50 -15.81 -5.74 -0.26
C SER A 50 -15.53 -7.19 0.16
N ILE A 51 -15.15 -8.05 -0.80
CA ILE A 51 -14.80 -9.45 -0.52
C ILE A 51 -13.56 -9.53 0.37
N ALA A 52 -12.55 -8.68 0.10
CA ALA A 52 -11.34 -8.61 0.90
C ALA A 52 -11.67 -8.32 2.37
N LEU A 53 -12.53 -7.32 2.65
CA LEU A 53 -12.91 -6.98 4.01
C LEU A 53 -13.78 -8.05 4.68
N LYS A 54 -14.66 -8.75 3.94
CA LYS A 54 -15.36 -9.92 4.50
C LYS A 54 -14.39 -11.01 4.96
N ARG A 55 -13.33 -11.26 4.19
CA ARG A 55 -12.28 -12.20 4.59
C ARG A 55 -11.42 -11.66 5.74
N VAL A 56 -11.26 -10.34 5.88
CA VAL A 56 -10.69 -9.74 7.10
C VAL A 56 -11.59 -10.01 8.32
N GLU A 57 -12.92 -9.89 8.19
CA GLU A 57 -13.85 -10.27 9.27
C GLU A 57 -13.68 -11.75 9.66
N GLU A 58 -13.48 -12.65 8.69
CA GLU A 58 -13.22 -14.06 8.97
C GLU A 58 -11.86 -14.33 9.64
N ILE A 59 -10.83 -13.56 9.29
CA ILE A 59 -9.49 -13.69 9.89
C ILE A 59 -9.53 -13.23 11.36
N THR A 60 -10.19 -12.09 11.61
CA THR A 60 -10.12 -11.39 12.90
C THR A 60 -11.28 -11.73 13.84
N GLY A 61 -12.38 -12.29 13.32
CA GLY A 61 -13.64 -12.46 14.03
C GLY A 61 -14.36 -11.14 14.34
N LYS A 62 -13.90 -10.00 13.80
CA LYS A 62 -14.45 -8.67 14.10
C LYS A 62 -15.18 -8.08 12.90
N LYS A 63 -16.24 -7.32 13.16
CA LYS A 63 -17.04 -6.66 12.13
C LYS A 63 -16.42 -5.35 11.67
N ILE A 64 -16.60 -5.06 10.38
CA ILE A 64 -16.08 -3.85 9.74
C ILE A 64 -17.25 -3.09 9.12
N THR A 65 -17.36 -1.81 9.45
CA THR A 65 -18.27 -0.91 8.74
C THR A 65 -17.63 -0.51 7.42
N PHE A 66 -18.33 -0.72 6.31
CA PHE A 66 -17.82 -0.42 4.97
C PHE A 66 -18.77 0.48 4.18
N TYR A 67 -18.20 1.47 3.51
CA TYR A 67 -18.89 2.36 2.58
C TYR A 67 -18.29 2.27 1.19
N ARG A 68 -19.13 2.01 0.18
CA ARG A 68 -18.73 2.27 -1.21
C ARG A 68 -18.81 3.77 -1.44
N CYS A 69 -17.67 4.44 -1.49
CA CYS A 69 -17.59 5.89 -1.57
C CYS A 69 -16.35 6.31 -2.37
N ASP A 70 -16.51 7.29 -3.25
CA ASP A 70 -15.43 7.94 -3.96
C ASP A 70 -15.03 9.22 -3.20
N LEU A 71 -13.74 9.43 -2.96
CA LEU A 71 -13.26 10.64 -2.27
C LEU A 71 -13.52 11.92 -3.07
N LEU A 72 -13.81 11.81 -4.37
CA LEU A 72 -14.24 12.94 -5.19
C LEU A 72 -15.68 13.39 -4.89
N ASP A 73 -16.48 12.54 -4.24
CA ASP A 73 -17.80 12.89 -3.71
C ASP A 73 -17.66 13.37 -2.26
N LYS A 74 -17.32 14.66 -2.11
CA LYS A 74 -17.09 15.28 -0.80
C LYS A 74 -18.31 15.15 0.12
N ASP A 75 -19.53 15.28 -0.40
CA ASP A 75 -20.77 15.21 0.39
C ASP A 75 -21.02 13.79 0.91
N ALA A 76 -20.67 12.75 0.13
CA ALA A 76 -20.71 11.37 0.61
C ALA A 76 -19.68 11.12 1.71
N VAL A 77 -18.46 11.65 1.58
CA VAL A 77 -17.42 11.55 2.62
C VAL A 77 -17.87 12.26 3.90
N GLU A 78 -18.37 13.49 3.78
CA GLU A 78 -18.98 14.28 4.85
C GLU A 78 -20.08 13.50 5.59
N THR A 79 -20.94 12.81 4.85
CA THR A 79 -22.01 11.98 5.42
C THR A 79 -21.46 10.83 6.28
N ILE A 80 -20.34 10.23 5.90
CA ILE A 80 -19.68 9.17 6.69
C ILE A 80 -19.14 9.75 8.00
N PHE A 81 -18.49 10.92 7.97
CA PHE A 81 -18.00 11.59 9.18
C PHE A 81 -19.13 11.98 10.14
N LYS A 82 -20.31 12.35 9.64
CA LYS A 82 -21.49 12.61 10.48
C LYS A 82 -22.06 11.36 11.16
N GLN A 83 -21.87 10.18 10.56
CA GLN A 83 -22.41 8.92 11.07
C GLN A 83 -21.50 8.25 12.12
N HIS A 84 -20.22 8.65 12.19
CA HIS A 84 -19.22 7.99 13.02
C HIS A 84 -18.36 8.99 13.79
N LYS A 85 -18.08 8.70 15.06
CA LYS A 85 -17.03 9.40 15.79
C LYS A 85 -15.67 8.87 15.35
N ILE A 86 -15.04 9.51 14.36
CA ILE A 86 -13.72 9.14 13.84
C ILE A 86 -12.64 9.86 14.66
N ASP A 87 -11.64 9.12 15.13
CA ASP A 87 -10.53 9.68 15.93
C ASP A 87 -9.26 9.91 15.08
N SER A 88 -9.11 9.16 13.99
CA SER A 88 -7.96 9.26 13.08
C SER A 88 -8.27 8.68 11.70
N VAL A 89 -7.46 9.05 10.71
CA VAL A 89 -7.60 8.59 9.32
C VAL A 89 -6.32 7.89 8.86
N ILE A 90 -6.44 6.78 8.14
CA ILE A 90 -5.37 6.24 7.30
C ILE A 90 -5.78 6.38 5.83
N HIS A 91 -4.96 7.08 5.04
CA HIS A 91 -5.29 7.42 3.67
C HIS A 91 -4.51 6.59 2.63
N PHE A 92 -5.08 5.44 2.21
CA PHE A 92 -4.53 4.62 1.12
C PHE A 92 -5.12 4.93 -0.26
N ALA A 93 -6.31 5.53 -0.34
CA ALA A 93 -7.05 5.66 -1.60
C ALA A 93 -6.29 6.52 -2.62
N ALA A 94 -5.70 5.87 -3.61
CA ALA A 94 -4.97 6.51 -4.69
C ALA A 94 -4.88 5.58 -5.89
N LEU A 95 -4.81 6.15 -7.09
CA LEU A 95 -4.27 5.44 -8.25
C LEU A 95 -2.76 5.32 -8.08
N LYS A 96 -2.21 4.12 -8.35
CA LYS A 96 -0.82 3.76 -8.01
C LYS A 96 0.05 3.25 -9.17
N ALA A 97 -0.50 3.06 -10.36
CA ALA A 97 0.26 2.44 -11.46
C ALA A 97 1.14 3.48 -12.18
N VAL A 98 2.46 3.36 -12.02
CA VAL A 98 3.44 4.29 -12.62
C VAL A 98 3.24 4.43 -14.13
N GLY A 99 3.14 3.31 -14.87
CA GLY A 99 2.97 3.34 -16.32
C GLY A 99 1.66 4.00 -16.78
N GLU A 100 0.52 3.67 -16.17
CA GLU A 100 -0.79 4.29 -16.48
C GLU A 100 -0.78 5.79 -16.15
N SER A 101 -0.06 6.20 -15.10
CA SER A 101 0.03 7.61 -14.72
C SER A 101 0.68 8.49 -15.79
N MET A 102 1.60 7.91 -16.58
CA MET A 102 2.28 8.63 -17.66
C MET A 102 1.39 8.80 -18.89
N THR A 103 0.46 7.87 -19.12
CA THR A 103 -0.49 7.95 -20.25
C THR A 103 -1.76 8.71 -19.89
N ASN A 104 -2.15 8.71 -18.61
CA ASN A 104 -3.36 9.36 -18.10
C ASN A 104 -3.06 10.33 -16.93
N PRO A 105 -2.22 11.37 -17.12
CA PRO A 105 -1.75 12.22 -16.02
C PRO A 105 -2.86 12.94 -15.26
N LEU A 106 -3.83 13.53 -15.97
CA LEU A 106 -4.92 14.29 -15.34
C LEU A 106 -5.84 13.41 -14.49
N LEU A 107 -5.99 12.13 -14.84
CA LEU A 107 -6.74 11.18 -14.03
C LEU A 107 -6.07 10.98 -12.66
N TYR A 108 -4.74 10.85 -12.64
CA TYR A 108 -3.97 10.69 -11.41
C TYR A 108 -3.97 11.95 -10.56
N TYR A 109 -3.76 13.12 -11.16
CA TYR A 109 -3.85 14.39 -10.43
C TYR A 109 -5.25 14.60 -9.85
N LYS A 110 -6.31 14.39 -10.64
CA LYS A 110 -7.70 14.52 -10.16
C LYS A 110 -7.97 13.57 -8.99
N ASN A 111 -7.73 12.27 -9.18
CA ASN A 111 -8.04 11.28 -8.16
C ASN A 111 -7.23 11.50 -6.87
N ASN A 112 -5.91 11.63 -6.99
CA ASN A 112 -5.03 11.64 -5.82
C ASN A 112 -5.03 13.01 -5.13
N MET A 113 -4.98 14.12 -5.87
CA MET A 113 -4.92 15.46 -5.27
C MET A 113 -6.28 15.90 -4.76
N ILE A 114 -7.32 15.87 -5.61
CA ILE A 114 -8.65 16.36 -5.21
C ILE A 114 -9.26 15.45 -4.14
N GLY A 115 -9.04 14.13 -4.24
CA GLY A 115 -9.47 13.20 -3.19
C GLY A 115 -8.82 13.50 -1.83
N MET A 116 -7.53 13.84 -1.80
CA MET A 116 -6.84 14.26 -0.59
C MET A 116 -7.35 15.60 -0.05
N ILE A 117 -7.54 16.60 -0.93
CA ILE A 117 -8.09 17.92 -0.55
C ILE A 117 -9.47 17.76 0.08
N ASN A 118 -10.37 17.04 -0.58
CA ASN A 118 -11.72 16.77 -0.05
C ASN A 118 -11.65 16.09 1.33
N LEU A 119 -10.77 15.11 1.49
CA LEU A 119 -10.58 14.41 2.76
C LEU A 119 -10.09 15.35 3.87
N LEU A 120 -9.09 16.19 3.61
CA LEU A 120 -8.57 17.16 4.57
C LEU A 120 -9.63 18.19 4.97
N GLU A 121 -10.40 18.72 4.01
CA GLU A 121 -11.48 19.68 4.29
C GLU A 121 -12.59 19.07 5.16
N VAL A 122 -13.00 17.82 4.87
CA VAL A 122 -14.00 17.12 5.70
C VAL A 122 -13.45 16.82 7.10
N MET A 123 -12.20 16.37 7.19
CA MET A 123 -11.51 16.14 8.45
C MET A 123 -11.47 17.39 9.33
N ASP A 124 -11.08 18.55 8.77
CA ASP A 124 -11.04 19.82 9.50
C ASP A 124 -12.44 20.23 10.00
N SER A 125 -13.46 20.17 9.13
CA SER A 125 -14.84 20.53 9.50
C SER A 125 -15.44 19.67 10.63
N HIS A 126 -14.87 18.48 10.86
CA HIS A 126 -15.28 17.55 11.93
C HIS A 126 -14.29 17.49 13.10
N GLY A 127 -13.26 18.33 13.11
CA GLY A 127 -12.27 18.36 14.19
C GLY A 127 -11.38 17.12 14.28
N VAL A 128 -11.18 16.39 13.17
CA VAL A 128 -10.33 15.21 13.09
C VAL A 128 -8.98 15.60 12.50
N TYR A 129 -7.93 15.62 13.31
CA TYR A 129 -6.62 16.16 12.89
C TYR A 129 -5.47 15.13 12.85
N LYS A 130 -5.75 13.85 13.15
CA LYS A 130 -4.76 12.78 13.09
C LYS A 130 -4.84 12.02 11.78
N MET A 131 -3.72 11.95 11.04
CA MET A 131 -3.66 11.17 9.81
C MET A 131 -2.36 10.37 9.69
N VAL A 132 -2.47 9.13 9.18
CA VAL A 132 -1.36 8.42 8.55
C VAL A 132 -1.56 8.43 7.03
N PHE A 133 -0.67 9.11 6.32
CA PHE A 133 -0.70 9.24 4.87
C PHE A 133 0.17 8.18 4.19
N SER A 134 -0.39 7.52 3.18
CA SER A 134 0.35 6.62 2.30
C SER A 134 1.17 7.37 1.27
N SER A 135 2.42 7.66 1.60
CA SER A 135 3.41 8.18 0.64
C SER A 135 4.16 7.03 -0.05
N SER A 136 5.26 7.34 -0.74
CA SER A 136 6.02 6.37 -1.53
C SER A 136 7.48 6.78 -1.66
N CYS A 137 8.38 5.82 -1.76
CA CYS A 137 9.79 6.04 -2.11
C CYS A 137 9.98 6.75 -3.47
N THR A 138 8.95 6.78 -4.33
CA THR A 138 8.99 7.53 -5.60
C THR A 138 9.17 9.04 -5.42
N VAL A 139 8.87 9.60 -4.24
CA VAL A 139 9.10 11.03 -3.95
C VAL A 139 10.58 11.42 -3.97
N TYR A 140 11.47 10.45 -3.76
CA TYR A 140 12.92 10.65 -3.84
C TYR A 140 13.42 10.75 -5.29
N GLY A 141 12.63 10.31 -6.28
CA GLY A 141 13.07 10.29 -7.67
C GLY A 141 14.26 9.35 -7.89
N GLU A 142 15.31 9.85 -8.51
CA GLU A 142 16.60 9.17 -8.59
C GLU A 142 17.48 9.57 -7.39
N PRO A 143 17.71 8.67 -6.42
CA PRO A 143 18.42 9.00 -5.20
C PRO A 143 19.91 9.21 -5.45
N SER A 144 20.51 10.23 -4.84
CA SER A 144 21.95 10.51 -4.93
C SER A 144 22.81 9.53 -4.13
N THR A 145 22.23 8.90 -3.10
CA THR A 145 22.92 7.97 -2.19
C THR A 145 22.00 6.82 -1.81
N LEU A 146 22.58 5.67 -1.51
CA LEU A 146 21.88 4.49 -0.98
C LEU A 146 22.63 3.98 0.27
N PRO A 147 21.94 3.47 1.30
CA PRO A 147 20.48 3.41 1.45
C PRO A 147 19.85 4.80 1.62
N ILE A 148 18.57 4.94 1.27
CA ILE A 148 17.84 6.21 1.31
C ILE A 148 17.36 6.51 2.73
N THR A 149 17.74 7.65 3.29
CA THR A 149 17.22 8.19 4.55
C THR A 149 16.11 9.21 4.28
N GLU A 150 15.38 9.60 5.32
CA GLU A 150 14.35 10.65 5.23
C GLU A 150 14.93 12.04 4.95
N GLU A 151 16.24 12.24 5.15
CA GLU A 151 16.98 13.48 4.87
C GLU A 151 17.37 13.60 3.38
N ASN A 152 17.30 12.52 2.61
CA ASN A 152 17.56 12.59 1.18
C ASN A 152 16.58 13.56 0.49
N PRO A 153 17.05 14.31 -0.52
CA PRO A 153 16.22 15.27 -1.23
C PRO A 153 15.03 14.59 -1.91
N THR A 154 13.91 15.31 -1.97
CA THR A 154 12.68 14.88 -2.67
C THR A 154 12.35 15.84 -3.79
N GLY A 155 11.42 15.45 -4.67
CA GLY A 155 10.86 16.33 -5.70
C GLY A 155 11.41 16.13 -7.11
N ASN A 156 12.56 15.45 -7.28
CA ASN A 156 13.08 15.07 -8.61
C ASN A 156 12.35 13.85 -9.21
N VAL A 157 11.02 13.90 -9.23
CA VAL A 157 10.19 12.72 -9.49
C VAL A 157 10.00 12.47 -10.98
N THR A 158 10.27 11.23 -11.39
CA THR A 158 10.32 10.79 -12.80
C THR A 158 8.97 10.39 -13.40
N ASN A 159 7.91 10.29 -12.58
CA ASN A 159 6.59 9.86 -13.03
C ASN A 159 5.44 10.61 -12.34
N VAL A 160 4.27 10.62 -12.99
CA VAL A 160 3.09 11.39 -12.55
C VAL A 160 2.56 10.87 -11.21
N TYR A 161 2.46 9.56 -11.02
CA TYR A 161 2.05 8.98 -9.72
C TYR A 161 2.92 9.51 -8.57
N GLY A 162 4.25 9.41 -8.68
CA GLY A 162 5.15 9.89 -7.65
C GLY A 162 5.06 11.41 -7.45
N ARG A 163 4.83 12.19 -8.52
CA ARG A 163 4.58 13.64 -8.40
C ARG A 163 3.34 13.94 -7.58
N THR A 164 2.26 13.17 -7.72
CA THR A 164 1.08 13.35 -6.86
C THR A 164 1.40 13.10 -5.39
N LYS A 165 2.21 12.08 -5.07
CA LYS A 165 2.63 11.82 -3.68
C LYS A 165 3.52 12.93 -3.12
N TYR A 166 4.46 13.42 -3.92
CA TYR A 166 5.32 14.54 -3.55
C TYR A 166 4.50 15.82 -3.31
N PHE A 167 3.60 16.19 -4.23
CA PHE A 167 2.76 17.38 -4.06
C PHE A 167 1.79 17.26 -2.88
N ILE A 168 1.30 16.07 -2.56
CA ILE A 168 0.52 15.87 -1.34
C ILE A 168 1.40 16.08 -0.10
N GLU A 169 2.65 15.58 -0.07
CA GLU A 169 3.55 15.86 1.06
C GLU A 169 3.83 17.37 1.22
N GLU A 170 4.01 18.12 0.13
CA GLU A 170 4.16 19.59 0.19
C GLU A 170 2.88 20.26 0.71
N MET A 171 1.72 19.88 0.18
CA MET A 171 0.42 20.39 0.65
C MET A 171 0.19 20.10 2.14
N LEU A 172 0.64 18.94 2.63
CA LEU A 172 0.57 18.60 4.05
C LEU A 172 1.50 19.47 4.90
N LYS A 173 2.69 19.83 4.39
CA LYS A 173 3.59 20.80 5.07
C LYS A 173 2.90 22.15 5.22
N ASP A 174 2.28 22.63 4.14
CA ASP A 174 1.55 23.91 4.14
C ASP A 174 0.36 23.87 5.12
N ALA A 175 -0.42 22.78 5.13
CA ALA A 175 -1.56 22.62 6.02
C ALA A 175 -1.15 22.61 7.51
N VAL A 176 -0.09 21.87 7.86
CA VAL A 176 0.43 21.81 9.24
C VAL A 176 1.07 23.13 9.66
N HIS A 177 1.73 23.84 8.72
CA HIS A 177 2.27 25.17 8.99
C HIS A 177 1.17 26.19 9.26
N ALA A 178 0.08 26.16 8.48
CA ALA A 178 -1.05 27.06 8.62
C ALA A 178 -1.89 26.76 9.87
N ASP A 179 -2.06 25.49 10.23
CA ASP A 179 -2.82 25.05 11.39
C ASP A 179 -2.09 23.95 12.18
N PRO A 180 -1.43 24.29 13.30
CA PRO A 180 -0.70 23.34 14.13
C PRO A 180 -1.55 22.25 14.80
N LYS A 181 -2.89 22.24 14.66
CA LYS A 181 -3.70 21.11 15.16
C LYS A 181 -3.42 19.82 14.41
N TRP A 182 -3.02 19.91 13.13
CA TRP A 182 -2.72 18.75 12.30
C TRP A 182 -1.55 17.93 12.86
N ASN A 183 -1.79 16.64 13.06
CA ASN A 183 -0.81 15.67 13.53
C ASN A 183 -0.74 14.51 12.53
N ILE A 184 0.26 14.53 11.66
CA ILE A 184 0.30 13.73 10.45
C ILE A 184 1.62 12.99 10.35
N ILE A 185 1.54 11.68 10.13
CA ILE A 185 2.68 10.86 9.74
C ILE A 185 2.53 10.46 8.28
N ALA A 186 3.52 10.81 7.44
CA ALA A 186 3.60 10.35 6.06
C ALA A 186 4.57 9.16 5.98
N LEU A 187 4.07 8.01 5.56
CA LEU A 187 4.87 6.79 5.46
C LEU A 187 5.28 6.58 4.01
N ARG A 188 6.58 6.69 3.72
CA ARG A 188 7.17 6.47 2.40
C ARG A 188 7.47 4.99 2.24
N TYR A 189 6.52 4.25 1.69
CA TYR A 189 6.69 2.82 1.45
C TYR A 189 7.65 2.57 0.30
N PHE A 190 8.43 1.49 0.43
CA PHE A 190 9.17 0.92 -0.69
C PHE A 190 8.28 -0.06 -1.47
N ASN A 191 8.66 -1.31 -1.66
CA ASN A 191 7.95 -2.23 -2.55
C ASN A 191 7.20 -3.32 -1.74
N PRO A 192 5.93 -3.10 -1.35
CA PRO A 192 5.17 -4.11 -0.62
C PRO A 192 4.91 -5.37 -1.45
N VAL A 193 5.14 -6.54 -0.85
CA VAL A 193 4.89 -7.88 -1.41
C VAL A 193 4.42 -8.83 -0.29
N GLY A 194 4.11 -10.08 -0.63
CA GLY A 194 3.55 -11.05 0.31
C GLY A 194 2.02 -11.00 0.41
N ALA A 195 1.49 -11.73 1.37
CA ALA A 195 0.05 -11.78 1.64
C ALA A 195 -0.17 -12.07 3.12
N HIS A 196 -1.41 -12.10 3.58
CA HIS A 196 -1.66 -12.59 4.94
C HIS A 196 -1.42 -14.11 4.99
N LYS A 197 -0.72 -14.58 6.03
CA LYS A 197 -0.32 -15.99 6.18
C LYS A 197 -1.44 -17.02 6.06
N SER A 198 -2.69 -16.62 6.31
CA SER A 198 -3.86 -17.50 6.12
C SER A 198 -4.16 -17.85 4.66
N GLY A 199 -3.59 -17.13 3.69
CA GLY A 199 -3.95 -17.25 2.27
C GLY A 199 -5.37 -16.80 1.95
N LYS A 200 -6.05 -16.07 2.86
CA LYS A 200 -7.42 -15.55 2.66
C LYS A 200 -7.48 -14.13 2.10
N ILE A 201 -6.43 -13.33 2.27
CA ILE A 201 -6.31 -12.01 1.61
C ILE A 201 -4.91 -11.88 1.02
N GLY A 202 -4.82 -11.18 -0.10
CA GLY A 202 -3.58 -10.88 -0.83
C GLY A 202 -3.83 -9.83 -1.91
N GLU A 203 -2.85 -9.64 -2.81
CA GLU A 203 -2.98 -8.69 -3.92
C GLU A 203 -3.80 -9.31 -5.06
N ASP A 204 -4.90 -8.63 -5.44
CA ASP A 204 -5.75 -8.99 -6.58
C ASP A 204 -6.03 -7.74 -7.43
N PRO A 205 -5.12 -7.37 -8.34
CA PRO A 205 -5.26 -6.18 -9.15
C PRO A 205 -6.38 -6.39 -10.20
N THR A 206 -7.35 -5.47 -10.24
CA THR A 206 -8.46 -5.53 -11.23
C THR A 206 -8.14 -4.80 -12.52
N LYS A 207 -7.12 -3.95 -12.51
CA LYS A 207 -6.56 -3.26 -13.67
C LYS A 207 -5.30 -3.95 -14.19
N GLN A 208 -4.86 -3.57 -15.38
CA GLN A 208 -3.53 -3.95 -15.87
C GLN A 208 -2.47 -3.49 -14.86
N PHE A 209 -1.55 -4.40 -14.55
CA PHE A 209 -0.49 -4.18 -13.57
C PHE A 209 0.85 -4.58 -14.15
N THR A 210 1.89 -3.94 -13.61
CA THR A 210 3.28 -4.21 -13.96
C THR A 210 4.14 -4.51 -12.72
N ASN A 211 3.51 -4.61 -11.54
CA ASN A 211 4.21 -5.00 -10.32
C ASN A 211 4.74 -6.44 -10.47
N LEU A 212 5.98 -6.64 -10.03
CA LEU A 212 6.75 -7.85 -10.32
C LEU A 212 6.14 -9.10 -9.69
N MET A 213 5.82 -9.06 -8.38
CA MET A 213 5.34 -10.24 -7.65
C MET A 213 4.00 -10.79 -8.17
N PRO A 214 2.95 -9.96 -8.42
CA PRO A 214 1.75 -10.44 -9.09
C PRO A 214 1.99 -10.99 -10.50
N TYR A 215 2.98 -10.47 -11.25
CA TYR A 215 3.30 -11.01 -12.58
C TYR A 215 3.96 -12.39 -12.45
N ILE A 216 4.96 -12.52 -11.57
CA ILE A 216 5.58 -13.81 -11.24
C ILE A 216 4.51 -14.85 -10.88
N SER A 217 3.55 -14.49 -10.02
CA SER A 217 2.51 -15.42 -9.58
C SER A 217 1.58 -15.86 -10.73
N GLN A 218 1.21 -14.95 -11.64
CA GLN A 218 0.37 -15.28 -12.80
C GLN A 218 1.09 -16.22 -13.79
N VAL A 219 2.40 -16.08 -13.94
CA VAL A 219 3.22 -17.02 -14.70
C VAL A 219 3.27 -18.37 -13.99
N ALA A 220 3.50 -18.36 -12.67
CA ALA A 220 3.57 -19.58 -11.86
C ALA A 220 2.28 -20.42 -11.89
N ILE A 221 1.09 -19.79 -11.96
CA ILE A 221 -0.20 -20.50 -12.14
C ILE A 221 -0.57 -20.78 -13.61
N GLY A 222 0.30 -20.45 -14.57
CA GLY A 222 0.07 -20.72 -16.00
C GLY A 222 -0.95 -19.80 -16.68
N LYS A 223 -1.29 -18.65 -16.08
CA LYS A 223 -2.17 -17.64 -16.73
C LYS A 223 -1.42 -16.69 -17.66
N LYS A 224 -0.10 -16.66 -17.55
CA LYS A 224 0.81 -15.97 -18.47
C LYS A 224 1.94 -16.91 -18.83
N ASP A 225 2.33 -16.92 -20.10
CA ASP A 225 3.33 -17.87 -20.58
C ASP A 225 4.74 -17.56 -20.06
N VAL A 226 5.10 -16.26 -20.02
CA VAL A 226 6.42 -15.78 -19.61
C VAL A 226 6.33 -14.46 -18.84
N LEU A 227 7.29 -14.25 -17.94
CA LEU A 227 7.56 -12.97 -17.30
C LEU A 227 8.43 -12.10 -18.20
N THR A 228 8.14 -10.80 -18.28
CA THR A 228 9.02 -9.84 -18.97
C THR A 228 9.89 -9.09 -17.97
N ILE A 229 11.21 -9.22 -18.08
CA ILE A 229 12.21 -8.47 -17.32
C ILE A 229 12.67 -7.29 -18.15
N PHE A 230 12.58 -6.08 -17.61
CA PHE A 230 12.91 -4.84 -18.33
C PHE A 230 14.32 -4.36 -17.96
N GLY A 231 15.29 -4.61 -18.82
CA GLY A 231 16.70 -4.27 -18.63
C GLY A 231 17.50 -5.35 -17.89
N ASN A 232 18.72 -5.58 -18.36
CA ASN A 232 19.72 -6.48 -17.78
C ASN A 232 21.13 -5.87 -17.81
N ASP A 233 21.20 -4.55 -17.94
CA ASP A 233 22.41 -3.76 -18.13
C ASP A 233 22.49 -2.57 -17.15
N TYR A 234 21.65 -2.55 -16.10
CA TYR A 234 21.76 -1.58 -15.01
C TYR A 234 23.09 -1.75 -14.26
N ASN A 235 23.53 -0.70 -13.58
CA ASN A 235 24.71 -0.76 -12.71
C ASN A 235 24.34 -1.43 -11.37
N THR A 236 24.02 -2.72 -11.43
CA THR A 236 23.63 -3.59 -10.30
C THR A 236 24.32 -4.95 -10.46
N PRO A 237 24.42 -5.77 -9.40
CA PRO A 237 25.23 -6.99 -9.42
C PRO A 237 24.90 -7.99 -10.55
N ASP A 238 23.63 -8.07 -10.97
CA ASP A 238 23.17 -8.96 -12.05
C ASP A 238 22.58 -8.21 -13.25
N GLY A 239 22.76 -6.88 -13.29
CA GLY A 239 22.26 -6.02 -14.35
C GLY A 239 20.76 -5.74 -14.31
N THR A 240 19.98 -6.34 -13.40
CA THR A 240 18.54 -6.08 -13.26
C THR A 240 18.23 -5.06 -12.15
N GLY A 241 17.04 -4.46 -12.19
CA GLY A 241 16.65 -3.44 -11.22
C GLY A 241 16.60 -3.97 -9.77
N VAL A 242 17.12 -3.19 -8.83
CA VAL A 242 17.16 -3.53 -7.40
C VAL A 242 16.13 -2.71 -6.62
N ARG A 243 15.33 -3.36 -5.78
CA ARG A 243 14.28 -2.74 -4.97
C ARG A 243 14.30 -3.29 -3.54
N ASP A 244 13.82 -2.50 -2.59
CA ASP A 244 13.56 -2.96 -1.22
C ASP A 244 12.15 -3.51 -1.12
N TYR A 245 12.05 -4.83 -1.13
CA TYR A 245 10.80 -5.53 -0.93
C TYR A 245 10.50 -5.65 0.57
N VAL A 246 9.30 -5.23 0.96
CA VAL A 246 8.83 -5.29 2.35
C VAL A 246 7.56 -6.13 2.43
N HIS A 247 7.43 -6.98 3.45
CA HIS A 247 6.23 -7.79 3.59
C HIS A 247 5.02 -6.90 3.93
N VAL A 248 3.89 -7.13 3.28
CA VAL A 248 2.69 -6.31 3.44
C VAL A 248 2.16 -6.30 4.88
N MET A 249 2.34 -7.39 5.63
CA MET A 249 2.00 -7.41 7.06
C MET A 249 2.98 -6.61 7.93
N ASP A 250 4.26 -6.52 7.55
CA ASP A 250 5.19 -5.58 8.22
C ASP A 250 4.77 -4.15 7.95
N LEU A 251 4.40 -3.86 6.70
CA LEU A 251 3.89 -2.54 6.35
C LEU A 251 2.60 -2.20 7.12
N ALA A 252 1.68 -3.15 7.26
CA ALA A 252 0.45 -3.01 8.04
C ALA A 252 0.72 -2.71 9.52
N THR A 253 1.67 -3.40 10.16
CA THR A 253 2.04 -3.09 11.56
C THR A 253 2.76 -1.75 11.69
N GLY A 254 3.44 -1.27 10.64
CA GLY A 254 4.01 0.08 10.58
C GLY A 254 2.96 1.19 10.70
N HIS A 255 1.76 0.95 10.17
CA HIS A 255 0.63 1.89 10.33
C HIS A 255 0.10 1.91 11.76
N VAL A 256 0.01 0.75 12.40
CA VAL A 256 -0.38 0.65 13.82
C VAL A 256 0.64 1.38 14.68
N ALA A 257 1.95 1.21 14.41
CA ALA A 257 3.00 1.92 15.12
C ALA A 257 2.93 3.44 14.92
N ALA A 258 2.66 3.91 13.69
CA ALA A 258 2.44 5.32 13.39
C ALA A 258 1.23 5.89 14.14
N LEU A 259 0.08 5.20 14.14
CA LEU A 259 -1.08 5.64 14.91
C LEU A 259 -0.81 5.67 16.42
N ASN A 260 -0.14 4.64 16.95
CA ASN A 260 0.28 4.62 18.37
C ASN A 260 1.10 5.85 18.72
N LYS A 261 2.01 6.26 17.83
CA LYS A 261 2.83 7.45 18.01
C LYS A 261 1.99 8.72 18.00
N LEU A 262 1.05 8.85 17.07
CA LEU A 262 0.12 9.99 16.99
C LEU A 262 -0.83 10.09 18.19
N ASP A 263 -1.17 8.95 18.81
CA ASP A 263 -1.98 8.91 20.05
C ASP A 263 -1.18 9.36 21.28
N GLN A 264 0.14 9.16 21.28
CA GLN A 264 1.03 9.49 22.40
C GLN A 264 1.63 10.89 22.29
N GLN A 265 1.84 11.39 21.07
CA GLN A 265 2.61 12.61 20.83
C GLN A 265 2.06 13.41 19.65
N HIS A 266 2.05 14.73 19.82
CA HIS A 266 1.84 15.66 18.72
C HIS A 266 3.17 15.97 18.03
N LEU A 267 3.29 15.59 16.76
CA LEU A 267 4.52 15.67 15.95
C LEU A 267 4.48 16.77 14.89
N GLY A 268 3.33 17.40 14.64
CA GLY A 268 3.10 18.20 13.44
C GLY A 268 3.11 17.29 12.21
N LEU A 269 4.10 17.42 11.33
CA LEU A 269 4.31 16.54 10.18
C LEU A 269 5.64 15.80 10.30
N LYS A 270 5.59 14.47 10.18
CA LYS A 270 6.79 13.63 10.21
C LYS A 270 6.74 12.56 9.12
N MET A 271 7.88 12.35 8.46
CA MET A 271 8.03 11.35 7.41
C MET A 271 8.86 10.18 7.92
N TYR A 272 8.50 8.96 7.52
CA TYR A 272 9.29 7.76 7.79
C TYR A 272 9.38 6.86 6.56
N ASN A 273 10.56 6.31 6.32
CA ASN A 273 10.77 5.24 5.35
C ASN A 273 10.35 3.90 5.95
N LEU A 274 9.46 3.20 5.26
CA LEU A 274 9.09 1.83 5.61
C LEU A 274 9.61 0.87 4.53
N GLY A 275 10.70 0.19 4.89
CA GLY A 275 11.39 -0.82 4.09
C GLY A 275 12.22 -1.73 5.00
N THR A 276 12.85 -2.75 4.42
CA THR A 276 13.74 -3.68 5.12
C THR A 276 15.17 -3.16 5.19
N GLY A 277 15.52 -2.26 4.26
CA GLY A 277 16.87 -1.80 3.98
C GLY A 277 17.74 -2.78 3.21
N GLN A 278 17.16 -3.88 2.73
CA GLN A 278 17.82 -4.84 1.85
C GLN A 278 17.36 -4.62 0.41
N GLY A 279 18.30 -4.24 -0.46
CA GLY A 279 18.05 -4.21 -1.90
C GLY A 279 18.12 -5.61 -2.49
N ILE A 280 17.06 -6.02 -3.19
CA ILE A 280 16.95 -7.31 -3.89
C ILE A 280 16.70 -7.04 -5.37
N SER A 281 17.45 -7.70 -6.24
CA SER A 281 17.30 -7.60 -7.68
C SER A 281 16.05 -8.33 -8.20
N VAL A 282 15.69 -8.12 -9.47
CA VAL A 282 14.62 -8.89 -10.12
C VAL A 282 14.97 -10.37 -10.15
N MET A 283 16.21 -10.73 -10.48
CA MET A 283 16.64 -12.13 -10.59
C MET A 283 16.73 -12.81 -9.23
N GLU A 284 17.22 -12.12 -8.20
CA GLU A 284 17.24 -12.64 -6.83
C GLU A 284 15.82 -12.97 -6.34
N LEU A 285 14.85 -12.09 -6.63
CA LEU A 285 13.45 -12.35 -6.27
C LEU A 285 12.87 -13.55 -7.02
N ILE A 286 13.12 -13.66 -8.34
CA ILE A 286 12.66 -14.81 -9.15
C ILE A 286 13.27 -16.11 -8.61
N ASN A 287 14.59 -16.14 -8.40
CA ASN A 287 15.31 -17.31 -7.89
C ASN A 287 14.80 -17.73 -6.51
N THR A 288 14.51 -16.74 -5.64
CA THR A 288 13.92 -16.99 -4.32
C THR A 288 12.53 -17.60 -4.46
N PHE A 289 11.67 -17.00 -5.28
CA PHE A 289 10.33 -17.49 -5.53
C PHE A 289 10.34 -18.93 -6.07
N GLU A 290 11.18 -19.23 -7.06
CA GLU A 290 11.33 -20.59 -7.58
C GLU A 290 11.79 -21.59 -6.51
N ARG A 291 12.79 -21.20 -5.70
CA ARG A 291 13.39 -22.06 -4.67
C ARG A 291 12.39 -22.42 -3.57
N VAL A 292 11.70 -21.44 -3.00
CA VAL A 292 10.81 -21.66 -1.86
C VAL A 292 9.49 -22.31 -2.29
N ASN A 293 8.99 -21.96 -3.48
CA ASN A 293 7.71 -22.48 -3.97
C ASN A 293 7.83 -23.72 -4.86
N LYS A 294 9.06 -24.12 -5.23
CA LYS A 294 9.36 -25.26 -6.11
C LYS A 294 8.63 -25.20 -7.46
N VAL A 295 8.53 -23.99 -8.01
CA VAL A 295 7.96 -23.70 -9.33
C VAL A 295 9.01 -23.08 -10.24
N LYS A 296 8.81 -23.15 -11.55
CA LYS A 296 9.66 -22.47 -12.53
C LYS A 296 8.94 -21.28 -13.13
N ILE A 297 9.68 -20.19 -13.34
CA ILE A 297 9.18 -18.95 -13.89
C ILE A 297 9.91 -18.70 -15.20
N PRO A 298 9.31 -19.11 -16.34
CA PRO A 298 9.81 -18.70 -17.65
C PRO A 298 9.84 -17.17 -17.75
N TYR A 299 10.93 -16.62 -18.26
CA TYR A 299 11.07 -15.19 -18.48
C TYR A 299 11.79 -14.85 -19.77
N VAL A 300 11.58 -13.62 -20.24
CA VAL A 300 12.29 -13.00 -21.35
C VAL A 300 12.82 -11.64 -20.92
N ILE A 301 13.98 -11.25 -21.43
CA ILE A 301 14.58 -9.94 -21.18
C ILE A 301 14.21 -9.01 -22.34
N GLN A 302 13.78 -7.78 -22.02
CA GLN A 302 13.51 -6.70 -22.96
C GLN A 302 14.32 -5.46 -22.60
N GLU A 303 14.24 -4.43 -23.45
CA GLU A 303 14.80 -3.10 -23.18
C GLU A 303 14.28 -2.53 -21.86
N ARG A 304 15.05 -1.59 -21.30
CA ARG A 304 14.65 -0.87 -20.07
C ARG A 304 13.31 -0.17 -20.27
N ARG A 305 12.51 -0.16 -19.22
CA ARG A 305 11.27 0.63 -19.20
C ARG A 305 11.59 2.08 -18.86
N ALA A 306 11.01 3.01 -19.60
CA ALA A 306 11.15 4.44 -19.31
C ALA A 306 10.72 4.76 -17.86
N GLY A 307 11.58 5.46 -17.12
CA GLY A 307 11.33 5.86 -15.74
C GLY A 307 11.77 4.86 -14.67
N ASP A 308 12.21 3.65 -15.04
CA ASP A 308 12.80 2.71 -14.08
C ASP A 308 14.20 3.17 -13.65
N ILE A 309 14.44 3.13 -12.35
CA ILE A 309 15.73 3.44 -11.72
C ILE A 309 16.52 2.15 -11.45
N SER A 310 17.85 2.28 -11.39
CA SER A 310 18.78 1.17 -11.18
C SER A 310 18.54 0.46 -9.84
N ALA A 311 18.67 1.19 -8.73
CA ALA A 311 18.54 0.65 -7.38
C ALA A 311 17.84 1.64 -6.44
N MET A 312 17.02 1.12 -5.53
CA MET A 312 16.34 1.92 -4.49
C MET A 312 16.00 1.05 -3.28
N TYR A 313 16.59 1.36 -2.14
CA TYR A 313 16.34 0.68 -0.87
C TYR A 313 16.48 1.58 0.35
N ALA A 314 15.75 1.26 1.41
CA ALA A 314 15.56 2.15 2.55
C ALA A 314 16.73 2.13 3.53
N ASN A 315 16.90 3.20 4.28
CA ASN A 315 17.37 3.13 5.65
C ASN A 315 16.13 3.35 6.53
N ALA A 316 15.68 2.31 7.22
CA ALA A 316 14.48 2.37 8.08
C ALA A 316 14.82 2.62 9.56
N LYS A 317 16.03 3.11 9.88
CA LYS A 317 16.50 3.30 11.26
C LYS A 317 15.64 4.28 12.05
N LEU A 318 15.12 5.31 11.39
CA LEU A 318 14.27 6.31 12.02
C LEU A 318 12.95 5.69 12.50
N ALA A 319 12.33 4.82 11.69
CA ALA A 319 11.13 4.08 12.08
C ALA A 319 11.41 3.10 13.24
N GLU A 320 12.56 2.41 13.23
CA GLU A 320 12.97 1.53 14.33
C GLU A 320 13.13 2.30 15.64
N THR A 321 13.76 3.48 15.58
CA THR A 321 14.10 4.26 16.78
C THR A 321 12.90 5.05 17.33
N GLU A 322 12.12 5.70 16.47
CA GLU A 322 11.05 6.61 16.93
C GLU A 322 9.67 5.97 17.01
N LEU A 323 9.38 4.95 16.19
CA LEU A 323 8.10 4.23 16.16
C LEU A 323 8.19 2.86 16.84
N GLY A 324 9.40 2.35 17.13
CA GLY A 324 9.61 0.99 17.62
C GLY A 324 9.24 -0.07 16.58
N TRP A 325 9.28 0.28 15.29
CA TRP A 325 8.87 -0.60 14.20
C TRP A 325 10.05 -1.08 13.36
N LYS A 326 10.03 -2.35 12.99
CA LYS A 326 10.99 -2.94 12.05
C LYS A 326 10.30 -4.02 11.24
N ALA A 327 10.63 -4.13 9.95
CA ALA A 327 10.23 -5.27 9.16
C ALA A 327 10.89 -6.55 9.69
N VAL A 328 10.09 -7.60 9.95
CA VAL A 328 10.57 -8.86 10.53
C VAL A 328 10.52 -10.03 9.57
N HIS A 329 9.73 -9.94 8.49
CA HIS A 329 9.60 -11.02 7.53
C HIS A 329 10.71 -10.96 6.48
N THR A 330 11.16 -12.15 6.09
CA THR A 330 12.19 -12.38 5.07
C THR A 330 11.60 -12.39 3.66
N VAL A 331 12.47 -12.27 2.64
CA VAL A 331 12.06 -12.40 1.23
C VAL A 331 11.49 -13.80 0.92
N ASP A 332 11.95 -14.83 1.63
CA ASP A 332 11.41 -16.19 1.55
C ASP A 332 9.94 -16.21 1.98
N GLU A 333 9.63 -15.67 3.16
CA GLU A 333 8.25 -15.57 3.67
C GLU A 333 7.36 -14.72 2.76
N MET A 334 7.89 -13.62 2.19
CA MET A 334 7.17 -12.82 1.19
C MET A 334 6.77 -13.65 -0.03
N CYS A 335 7.68 -14.47 -0.56
CA CYS A 335 7.41 -15.32 -1.72
C CYS A 335 6.44 -16.47 -1.38
N GLU A 336 6.60 -17.10 -0.22
CA GLU A 336 5.76 -18.19 0.26
C GLU A 336 4.32 -17.73 0.52
N ASP A 337 4.13 -16.61 1.22
CA ASP A 337 2.82 -16.09 1.57
C ASP A 337 2.08 -15.59 0.33
N PHE A 338 2.78 -14.89 -0.58
CA PHE A 338 2.18 -14.47 -1.84
C PHE A 338 1.72 -15.68 -2.68
N TRP A 339 2.55 -16.72 -2.74
CA TRP A 339 2.22 -17.93 -3.49
C TRP A 339 1.06 -18.69 -2.85
N ARG A 340 1.04 -18.84 -1.52
CA ARG A 340 -0.06 -19.46 -0.79
C ARG A 340 -1.40 -18.79 -1.10
N TRP A 341 -1.43 -17.45 -1.06
CA TRP A 341 -2.59 -16.66 -1.49
C TRP A 341 -3.01 -17.01 -2.92
N GLN A 342 -2.06 -16.95 -3.87
CA GLN A 342 -2.36 -17.17 -5.28
C GLN A 342 -2.87 -18.59 -5.57
N GLN A 343 -2.31 -19.62 -4.93
CA GLN A 343 -2.74 -21.01 -5.09
C GLN A 343 -4.15 -21.25 -4.55
N MET A 344 -4.45 -20.67 -3.38
CA MET A 344 -5.79 -20.77 -2.78
C MET A 344 -6.84 -19.94 -3.53
N ASN A 345 -6.38 -18.97 -4.34
CA ASN A 345 -7.22 -18.00 -5.02
C ASN A 345 -6.72 -17.80 -6.46
N PRO A 346 -6.77 -18.85 -7.31
CA PRO A 346 -6.19 -18.78 -8.66
C PRO A 346 -6.83 -17.67 -9.51
N ASN A 347 -8.09 -17.34 -9.26
CA ASN A 347 -8.86 -16.27 -9.90
C ASN A 347 -8.98 -15.00 -9.03
N GLY A 348 -8.13 -14.86 -8.02
CA GLY A 348 -8.24 -13.77 -7.05
C GLY A 348 -9.49 -13.90 -6.19
N TYR A 349 -10.10 -12.78 -5.82
CA TYR A 349 -11.34 -12.74 -5.05
C TYR A 349 -12.58 -13.07 -5.90
N LYS A 350 -12.46 -13.07 -7.23
CA LYS A 350 -13.56 -13.45 -8.12
C LYS A 350 -13.75 -14.96 -8.04
N THR A 351 -14.86 -15.40 -7.47
CA THR A 351 -15.24 -16.82 -7.50
C THR A 351 -16.24 -17.04 -8.64
N ASP A 352 -15.98 -18.04 -9.49
CA ASP A 352 -16.94 -18.54 -10.49
C ASP A 352 -18.10 -19.32 -9.83
N GLN A 353 -18.54 -18.93 -8.64
CA GLN A 353 -19.73 -19.52 -8.03
C GLN A 353 -20.97 -18.78 -8.49
N VAL A 354 -21.33 -19.00 -9.76
CA VAL A 354 -22.73 -18.99 -10.17
C VAL A 354 -23.26 -20.40 -9.87
N ASN A 355 -23.80 -20.62 -8.68
CA ASN A 355 -24.48 -21.89 -8.40
C ASN A 355 -25.81 -21.96 -9.17
N GLY A 356 -25.99 -23.01 -9.98
CA GLY A 356 -27.31 -23.53 -10.35
C GLY A 356 -27.51 -23.83 -11.84
N HIS A 357 -27.15 -25.04 -12.29
CA HIS A 357 -28.02 -26.01 -12.97
C HIS A 357 -27.19 -27.17 -13.58
N HIS A 358 -27.13 -28.31 -12.89
CA HIS A 358 -27.74 -29.57 -13.35
C HIS A 358 -27.83 -30.56 -12.18
#